data_AF-A0A948TA75-F1
#
_entry.id   AF-A0A948TA75-F1
#
_cell.length_a   1.000
_cell.length_b   1.000
_cell.length_c   1.000
_cell.angle_alpha   90.00
_cell.angle_beta   90.00
_cell.angle_gamma   90.00
#
_symmetry.space_group_name_H-M   'P 1'
#
loop_
_entity.id
_entity.type
_entity.pdbx_description
1 polymer ?
#
loop_
_entity_poly.entity_id
_entity_poly.type
_entity_poly.pdbx_seq_one_letter_code
_entity_poly.pdbx_strand_id
1 'polypeptide(L)'
;MKYLKSLLVWLCFIPTAILNGGFREYVLTKYLDTALATAASGILLSIMILFITWLLLPRLVTLNRKESFIAGIIWTLLTVIFEFTSGIGTGVPMKELIAAYNPLSGNLWILVVLTTMFAPTIISRINKRYE
;
A
#
# COMPACT_ATOMS: atom_id res chain seq x y z
N MET A 1 -3.27 20.16 9.87
CA MET A 1 -3.40 20.20 8.39
C MET A 1 -2.45 19.27 7.63
N LYS A 2 -1.17 19.14 8.01
CA LYS A 2 -0.20 18.30 7.27
C LYS A 2 -0.63 16.83 7.11
N TYR A 3 -1.04 16.18 8.20
CA TYR A 3 -1.50 14.79 8.18
C TYR A 3 -2.75 14.62 7.31
N LEU A 4 -3.69 15.56 7.34
CA LEU A 4 -4.88 15.53 6.49
C LEU A 4 -4.52 15.58 4.99
N LYS A 5 -3.56 16.43 4.60
CA LYS A 5 -3.04 16.47 3.23
C LYS A 5 -2.32 15.16 2.84
N SER A 6 -1.60 14.57 3.78
CA SER A 6 -0.99 13.24 3.60
C SER A 6 -2.06 12.16 3.40
N LEU A 7 -3.19 12.23 4.12
CA LEU A 7 -4.30 11.27 3.96
C LEU A 7 -4.92 11.33 2.56
N LEU A 8 -4.92 12.48 1.90
CA LEU A 8 -5.38 12.58 0.50
C LEU A 8 -4.54 11.71 -0.44
N VAL A 9 -3.23 11.59 -0.19
CA VAL A 9 -2.36 10.67 -0.96
C VAL A 9 -2.71 9.22 -0.67
N TRP A 10 -2.92 8.87 0.60
CA TRP A 10 -3.32 7.51 0.99
C TRP A 10 -4.68 7.11 0.39
N LEU A 11 -5.64 8.04 0.30
CA LEU A 11 -6.92 7.77 -0.35
C LEU A 11 -6.77 7.35 -1.81
N CYS A 12 -5.72 7.80 -2.52
CA CYS A 12 -5.42 7.33 -3.88
C CYS A 12 -4.97 5.86 -3.93
N PHE A 13 -4.53 5.28 -2.81
CA PHE A 13 -4.16 3.86 -2.76
C PHE A 13 -5.38 2.95 -2.86
N ILE A 14 -6.56 3.38 -2.39
CA ILE A 14 -7.79 2.59 -2.43
C ILE A 14 -8.18 2.23 -3.89
N PRO A 15 -8.43 3.19 -4.80
CA PRO A 15 -8.77 2.84 -6.19
C PRO A 15 -7.60 2.10 -6.87
N THR A 16 -6.35 2.44 -6.54
CA THR A 16 -5.17 1.75 -7.08
C THR A 16 -5.15 0.27 -6.67
N ALA A 17 -5.46 -0.04 -5.41
CA ALA A 17 -5.51 -1.41 -4.89
C ALA A 17 -6.65 -2.21 -5.53
N ILE A 18 -7.83 -1.60 -5.72
CA ILE A 18 -8.97 -2.22 -6.40
C ILE A 18 -8.61 -2.54 -7.86
N LEU A 19 -8.03 -1.58 -8.59
CA LEU A 19 -7.59 -1.78 -9.96
C LEU A 19 -6.51 -2.87 -10.06
N ASN A 20 -5.56 -2.90 -9.12
CA ASN A 20 -4.53 -3.92 -9.07
C ASN A 20 -5.09 -5.32 -8.75
N GLY A 21 -6.08 -5.41 -7.85
CA GLY A 21 -6.80 -6.65 -7.57
C GLY A 21 -7.57 -7.15 -8.81
N GLY A 22 -8.28 -6.25 -9.49
CA GLY A 22 -8.94 -6.57 -10.76
C GLY A 22 -7.94 -7.01 -11.83
N PHE A 23 -6.82 -6.31 -11.99
CA PHE A 23 -5.76 -6.70 -12.93
C PHE A 23 -5.20 -8.09 -12.61
N ARG A 24 -5.07 -8.44 -11.33
CA ARG A 24 -4.69 -9.78 -10.90
C ARG A 24 -5.68 -10.83 -11.38
N GLU A 25 -6.96 -10.67 -11.04
CA GLU A 25 -7.99 -11.67 -11.31
C GLU A 25 -8.34 -11.80 -12.81
N TYR A 26 -8.32 -10.71 -13.56
CA TYR A 26 -8.76 -10.71 -14.95
C TYR A 26 -7.64 -10.89 -15.97
N VAL A 27 -6.38 -10.64 -15.58
CA VAL A 27 -5.22 -10.67 -16.47
C VAL A 27 -4.14 -11.60 -15.95
N LEU A 28 -3.56 -11.34 -14.77
CA LEU A 28 -2.37 -12.10 -14.30
C LEU A 28 -2.67 -13.60 -14.13
N THR A 29 -3.80 -13.97 -13.54
CA THR A 29 -4.20 -15.37 -13.34
C THR A 29 -4.44 -16.14 -14.64
N LYS A 30 -4.59 -15.46 -15.78
CA LYS A 30 -4.70 -16.12 -17.11
C LYS A 30 -3.35 -16.57 -17.66
N TYR A 31 -2.26 -15.94 -17.21
CA TYR A 31 -0.91 -16.16 -17.73
C TYR A 31 0.06 -16.73 -16.70
N LEU A 32 -0.27 -16.62 -15.41
CA LEU A 32 0.57 -17.03 -14.29
C LEU A 32 -0.23 -17.93 -13.33
N ASP A 33 0.48 -18.82 -12.65
CA ASP A 33 -0.07 -19.56 -11.52
C ASP A 33 -0.54 -18.62 -10.42
N THR A 34 -1.55 -19.03 -9.65
CA THR A 34 -2.18 -18.21 -8.59
C THR A 34 -1.19 -17.60 -7.60
N ALA A 35 -0.16 -18.37 -7.21
CA ALA A 35 0.87 -17.91 -6.28
C ALA A 35 1.73 -16.80 -6.91
N LEU A 36 2.17 -16.99 -8.17
CA LEU A 36 2.96 -16.01 -8.91
C LEU A 36 2.14 -14.76 -9.25
N ALA A 37 0.87 -14.93 -9.64
CA ALA A 37 -0.05 -13.82 -9.89
C ALA A 37 -0.23 -12.96 -8.63
N THR A 38 -0.35 -13.59 -7.46
CA THR A 38 -0.48 -12.88 -6.17
C THR A 38 0.81 -12.16 -5.78
N ALA A 39 1.96 -12.81 -5.90
CA ALA A 39 3.25 -12.19 -5.64
C ALA A 39 3.51 -10.98 -6.58
N ALA A 40 3.30 -11.17 -7.88
CA ALA A 40 3.48 -10.14 -8.90
C ALA A 40 2.55 -8.94 -8.67
N SER A 41 1.29 -9.20 -8.33
CA SER A 41 0.30 -8.17 -7.97
C SER A 41 0.71 -7.40 -6.71
N GLY A 42 1.28 -8.06 -5.70
CA GLY A 42 1.83 -7.40 -4.52
C GLY A 42 3.00 -6.48 -4.84
N ILE A 43 3.94 -6.94 -5.68
CA ILE A 43 5.08 -6.12 -6.14
C ILE A 43 4.59 -4.92 -6.94
N LEU A 44 3.65 -5.13 -7.86
CA LEU A 44 3.08 -4.06 -8.68
C LEU A 44 2.41 -3.00 -7.80
N LEU A 45 1.61 -3.42 -6.82
CA LEU A 45 0.97 -2.50 -5.88
C LEU A 45 2.00 -1.72 -5.06
N SER A 46 3.05 -2.36 -4.56
CA SER A 46 4.15 -1.67 -3.86
C SER A 46 4.81 -0.60 -4.72
N ILE A 47 5.10 -0.91 -5.99
CA ILE A 47 5.68 0.06 -6.93
C ILE A 47 4.71 1.24 -7.15
N MET A 48 3.41 0.97 -7.32
CA MET A 48 2.40 2.02 -7.48
C MET A 48 2.29 2.91 -6.24
N ILE A 49 2.32 2.33 -5.03
CA ILE A 49 2.32 3.09 -3.77
C ILE A 49 3.53 4.03 -3.70
N LEU A 50 4.73 3.54 -4.01
CA LEU A 50 5.94 4.37 -4.04
C LEU A 50 5.82 5.48 -5.09
N PHE A 51 5.35 5.15 -6.29
CA PHE A 51 5.18 6.10 -7.37
C PHE A 51 4.18 7.21 -7.04
N ILE A 52 2.99 6.85 -6.53
CA ILE A 52 1.97 7.80 -6.10
C ILE A 52 2.48 8.67 -4.96
N THR A 53 3.17 8.07 -3.97
CA THR A 53 3.77 8.81 -2.86
C THR A 53 4.82 9.80 -3.36
N TRP A 54 5.70 9.36 -4.25
CA TRP A 54 6.73 10.20 -4.87
C TRP A 54 6.13 11.38 -5.65
N LEU A 55 5.06 11.13 -6.40
CA LEU A 55 4.41 12.12 -7.24
C LEU A 55 3.61 13.14 -6.42
N LEU A 56 2.80 12.69 -5.47
CA LEU A 56 1.79 13.52 -4.80
C LEU A 56 2.23 14.07 -3.45
N LEU A 57 2.90 13.27 -2.61
CA LEU A 57 3.25 13.67 -1.25
C LEU A 57 4.05 14.99 -1.20
N PRO A 58 5.19 15.14 -1.91
CA PRO A 58 5.97 16.38 -1.84
C PRO A 58 5.26 17.59 -2.47
N ARG A 59 4.25 17.37 -3.33
CA ARG A 59 3.45 18.44 -3.94
C ARG A 59 2.37 18.96 -2.99
N LEU A 60 1.82 18.09 -2.14
CA LEU A 60 0.75 18.45 -1.22
C LEU A 60 1.27 18.94 0.13
N VAL A 61 2.33 18.33 0.64
CA VAL A 61 2.82 18.59 1.99
C VAL A 61 4.31 18.33 2.15
N THR A 62 4.95 19.22 2.90
CA THR A 62 6.32 19.03 3.42
C THR A 62 6.26 18.40 4.80
N LEU A 63 6.87 17.23 4.95
CA LEU A 63 6.97 16.50 6.21
C LEU A 63 8.45 16.36 6.61
N ASN A 64 8.77 16.70 7.86
CA ASN A 64 10.09 16.40 8.42
C ASN A 64 10.24 14.89 8.70
N ARG A 65 11.43 14.45 9.08
CA ARG A 65 11.73 13.03 9.31
C ARG A 65 10.79 12.34 10.30
N LYS A 66 10.40 13.01 11.39
CA LYS A 66 9.47 12.45 12.40
C LYS A 66 8.04 12.42 11.86
N GLU A 67 7.61 13.50 11.21
CA GLU A 67 6.27 13.62 10.61
C GLU A 67 6.05 12.58 9.50
N SER A 68 7.04 12.33 8.64
CA SER A 68 6.99 11.28 7.60
C SER A 68 6.84 9.89 8.19
N PHE A 69 7.56 9.59 9.28
CA PHE A 69 7.45 8.29 9.94
C PHE A 69 6.06 8.09 10.57
N ILE A 70 5.54 9.12 11.26
CA ILE A 70 4.18 9.11 11.82
C ILE A 70 3.13 8.95 10.71
N ALA A 71 3.28 9.66 9.59
CA ALA A 71 2.38 9.51 8.44
C ALA A 71 2.36 8.08 7.91
N GLY A 72 3.52 7.43 7.81
CA GLY A 72 3.64 6.03 7.43
C GLY A 72 2.92 5.08 8.39
N ILE A 73 3.03 5.30 9.70
CA ILE A 73 2.29 4.52 10.71
C ILE A 73 0.77 4.70 10.52
N ILE A 74 0.30 5.94 10.38
CA ILE A 74 -1.13 6.24 10.17
C ILE A 74 -1.64 5.55 8.92
N TRP A 75 -0.92 5.67 7.80
CA TRP A 75 -1.28 5.02 6.54
C TRP A 75 -1.33 3.50 6.68
N THR A 76 -0.38 2.90 7.38
CA THR A 76 -0.32 1.46 7.61
C THR A 76 -1.52 0.97 8.41
N LEU A 77 -1.84 1.65 9.52
CA LEU A 77 -3.01 1.32 10.34
C LEU A 77 -4.30 1.42 9.52
N LEU A 78 -4.44 2.48 8.71
CA LEU A 78 -5.59 2.65 7.85
C LEU A 78 -5.67 1.58 6.76
N THR A 79 -4.56 1.18 6.16
CA THR A 79 -4.52 0.11 5.15
C THR A 79 -4.96 -1.23 5.75
N VAL A 80 -4.45 -1.59 6.94
CA VAL A 80 -4.84 -2.83 7.63
C VAL A 80 -6.32 -2.77 8.03
N ILE A 81 -6.78 -1.66 8.61
CA ILE A 81 -8.21 -1.50 8.96
C ILE A 81 -9.09 -1.62 7.70
N PHE A 82 -8.72 -0.95 6.62
CA PHE A 82 -9.47 -1.00 5.35
C PHE A 82 -9.50 -2.40 4.76
N GLU A 83 -8.38 -3.13 4.78
CA GLU A 83 -8.33 -4.51 4.31
C GLU A 83 -9.28 -5.41 5.10
N PHE A 84 -9.25 -5.33 6.43
CA PHE A 84 -10.11 -6.15 7.27
C PHE A 84 -11.59 -5.79 7.12
N THR A 85 -11.93 -4.50 7.10
CA THR A 85 -13.32 -4.07 6.92
C THR A 85 -13.86 -4.41 5.53
N SER A 86 -13.05 -4.21 4.48
CA SER A 86 -13.38 -4.61 3.11
C SER A 86 -13.54 -6.12 3.01
N GLY A 87 -12.57 -6.88 3.50
CA GLY A 87 -12.57 -8.34 3.44
C GLY A 87 -13.79 -8.94 4.10
N ILE A 88 -14.07 -8.55 5.35
CA ILE A 88 -15.26 -9.00 6.08
C ILE A 88 -16.54 -8.56 5.36
N GLY A 89 -16.59 -7.32 4.86
CA GLY A 89 -17.75 -6.80 4.11
C GLY A 89 -18.04 -7.57 2.81
N THR A 90 -17.01 -8.16 2.18
CA THR A 90 -17.13 -9.03 1.00
C THR A 90 -17.29 -10.52 1.33
N GLY A 91 -17.33 -10.89 2.61
CA GLY A 91 -17.50 -12.27 3.06
C GLY A 91 -16.21 -13.09 3.17
N VAL A 92 -15.03 -12.46 3.08
CA VAL A 92 -13.74 -13.14 3.27
C VAL A 92 -13.56 -13.54 4.74
N PRO A 93 -13.29 -14.82 5.06
CA PRO A 93 -13.06 -15.25 6.43
C PRO A 93 -11.86 -14.56 7.07
N MET A 94 -11.96 -14.22 8.36
CA MET A 94 -10.85 -13.59 9.10
C MET A 94 -9.57 -14.43 9.08
N LYS A 95 -9.69 -15.77 9.04
CA LYS A 95 -8.56 -16.69 8.92
C LYS A 95 -7.79 -16.48 7.60
N GLU A 96 -8.49 -16.20 6.51
CA GLU A 96 -7.87 -15.96 5.19
C GLU A 96 -7.18 -14.59 5.17
N LEU A 97 -7.79 -13.56 5.77
CA LEU A 97 -7.16 -12.25 5.94
C LEU A 97 -5.86 -12.35 6.73
N ILE A 98 -5.85 -13.10 7.84
CA ILE A 98 -4.63 -13.33 8.63
C ILE A 98 -3.63 -14.17 7.83
N ALA A 99 -4.08 -15.16 7.06
CA ALA A 99 -3.20 -15.99 6.23
C ALA A 99 -2.46 -15.18 5.17
N ALA A 100 -3.02 -14.06 4.70
CA ALA A 100 -2.33 -13.14 3.78
C ALA A 100 -1.03 -12.57 4.35
N TYR A 101 -0.90 -12.49 5.69
CA TYR A 101 0.31 -12.05 6.38
C TYR A 101 1.36 -13.16 6.54
N ASN A 102 1.13 -14.37 6.04
CA ASN A 102 2.15 -15.42 6.07
C ASN A 102 3.06 -15.33 4.82
N PRO A 103 4.33 -14.89 4.94
CA PRO A 103 5.22 -14.76 3.79
C PRO A 103 5.57 -16.11 3.14
N LEU A 104 5.41 -17.22 3.88
CA LEU A 104 5.66 -18.57 3.37
C LEU A 104 4.58 -19.04 2.38
N SER A 105 3.44 -18.35 2.31
CA SER A 105 2.36 -18.66 1.36
C SER A 105 2.64 -18.18 -0.07
N GLY A 106 3.73 -17.43 -0.28
CA GLY A 106 4.00 -16.70 -1.53
C GLY A 106 3.21 -15.39 -1.64
N ASN A 107 2.35 -15.08 -0.67
CA ASN A 107 1.67 -13.80 -0.60
C ASN A 107 2.63 -12.71 -0.09
N LEU A 108 2.89 -11.71 -0.94
CA LEU A 108 3.75 -10.58 -0.62
C LEU A 108 2.98 -9.42 0.03
N TRP A 109 1.86 -9.68 0.71
CA TRP A 109 1.09 -8.64 1.36
C TRP A 109 1.89 -7.85 2.40
N ILE A 110 2.74 -8.52 3.19
CA ILE A 110 3.66 -7.84 4.12
C ILE A 110 4.53 -6.81 3.39
N LEU A 111 4.97 -7.11 2.16
CA LEU A 111 5.75 -6.17 1.38
C LEU A 111 4.95 -4.89 1.09
N VAL A 112 3.67 -5.02 0.73
CA VAL A 112 2.76 -3.88 0.49
C VAL A 112 2.58 -3.04 1.76
N VAL A 113 2.36 -3.70 2.90
CA VAL A 113 2.20 -3.04 4.21
C VAL A 113 3.48 -2.28 4.61
N LEU A 114 4.65 -2.93 4.51
CA LEU A 114 5.93 -2.29 4.80
C LEU A 114 6.24 -1.17 3.80
N THR A 115 5.91 -1.36 2.53
CA THR A 115 6.06 -0.32 1.50
C THR A 115 5.23 0.91 1.86
N THR A 116 3.97 0.71 2.28
CA THR A 116 3.08 1.79 2.74
C THR A 116 3.67 2.53 3.94
N MET A 117 4.22 1.79 4.91
CA MET A 117 4.85 2.36 6.10
C MET A 117 6.06 3.24 5.75
N PHE A 118 6.95 2.74 4.89
CA PHE A 118 8.21 3.42 4.62
C PHE A 118 8.14 4.42 3.47
N ALA A 119 7.13 4.38 2.60
CA ALA A 119 7.00 5.26 1.44
C ALA A 119 7.16 6.76 1.79
N PRO A 120 6.46 7.34 2.78
CA PRO A 120 6.64 8.75 3.11
C PRO A 120 8.05 9.10 3.55
N THR A 121 8.72 8.18 4.25
CA THR A 121 10.07 8.39 4.79
C THR A 121 11.12 8.26 3.69
N ILE A 122 10.98 7.28 2.81
CA ILE A 122 11.87 7.07 1.65
C ILE A 122 11.79 8.30 0.73
N ILE A 123 10.56 8.72 0.37
CA ILE A 123 10.36 9.84 -0.56
C ILE A 123 10.78 11.18 0.05
N SER A 124 10.49 11.43 1.33
CA SER A 124 10.93 12.65 2.01
C SER A 124 12.47 12.75 2.06
N ARG A 125 13.19 11.63 2.20
CA ARG A 125 14.67 11.62 2.15
C ARG A 125 15.24 11.81 0.75
N ILE A 126 14.61 11.23 -0.28
CA ILE A 126 15.07 11.34 -1.67
C ILE A 126 14.90 12.78 -2.19
N ASN A 127 13.82 13.45 -1.80
CA ASN A 127 13.60 14.84 -2.14
C ASN A 127 14.43 15.75 -1.25
N LYS A 128 15.65 16.10 -1.71
CA LYS A 128 16.57 17.11 -1.13
C LYS A 128 15.98 18.54 -0.98
N ARG A 129 14.67 18.74 -1.12
CA ARG A 129 14.02 20.04 -0.92
C ARG A 129 13.86 20.41 0.57
N TYR A 130 14.48 19.65 1.47
CA TYR A 130 14.28 19.68 2.91
C TYR A 130 15.58 19.71 3.74
N GLU A 131 16.71 20.03 3.11
CA GLU A 131 17.88 20.61 3.80
C GLU A 131 17.88 22.13 3.60
#